data_AF-A0A838XMV7-F1
#
_entry.id   AF-A0A838XMV7-F1
#
_cell.length_a   1.000
_cell.length_b   1.000
_cell.length_c   1.000
_cell.angle_alpha   90.00
_cell.angle_beta   90.00
_cell.angle_gamma   90.00
#
_symmetry.space_group_name_H-M   'P 1'
#
loop_
_entity.id
_entity.type
_entity.pdbx_description
1 polymer ?
#
loop_
_entity_poly.entity_id
_entity_poly.type
_entity_poly.pdbx_seq_one_letter_code
_entity_poly.pdbx_strand_id
1 'polypeptide(L)'
;MSGLSCFWEWLNESAAGISAFASLFAAFAVWCVAFIQNRSNERARIDSLKVAKIERISRDVGDALKIARSWEMNISAEHSPFELDIQTYSAIERLVATLNRSDKNQKELIDKLDSFRKSRGKENVCIASEEVRLKCQDLIADIRSAKSVSDLL
;
A
#
# COMPACT_ATOMS: atom_id res chain seq x y z
N MET A 1 57.49 13.43 13.50
CA MET A 1 56.35 14.21 13.98
C MET A 1 55.14 13.77 13.18
N SER A 2 54.11 13.22 13.84
CA SER A 2 52.93 12.69 13.16
C SER A 2 51.96 13.83 12.83
N GLY A 3 51.29 13.78 11.67
CA GLY A 3 50.38 14.86 11.22
C GLY A 3 49.23 15.18 12.19
N LEU A 4 48.96 14.31 13.16
CA LEU A 4 47.97 14.51 14.23
C LEU A 4 48.39 15.57 15.26
N SER A 5 49.69 15.71 15.58
CA SER A 5 50.12 16.71 16.58
C SER A 5 50.04 18.15 16.02
N CYS A 6 50.40 18.33 14.75
CA CYS A 6 50.33 19.61 14.03
C CYS A 6 48.88 20.10 13.85
N PHE A 7 47.93 19.19 13.64
CA PHE A 7 46.50 19.52 13.55
C PHE A 7 45.92 20.04 14.87
N TRP A 8 46.31 19.43 15.99
CA TRP A 8 45.87 19.88 17.32
C TRP A 8 46.52 21.20 17.72
N GLU A 9 47.78 21.44 17.38
CA GLU A 9 48.44 22.74 17.58
C GLU A 9 47.78 23.85 16.74
N TRP A 10 47.47 23.60 15.47
CA TRP A 10 46.77 24.56 14.60
C TRP A 10 45.35 24.91 15.09
N LEU A 11 44.63 23.93 15.64
CA LEU A 11 43.33 24.14 16.28
C LEU A 11 43.45 24.95 17.57
N ASN A 12 44.53 24.80 18.34
CA ASN A 12 44.70 25.46 19.63
C ASN A 12 45.25 26.89 19.52
N GLU A 13 46.04 27.18 18.48
CA GLU A 13 46.66 28.51 18.27
C GLU A 13 45.78 29.50 17.48
N SER A 14 44.69 29.05 16.84
CA SER A 14 43.83 29.94 16.05
C SER A 14 42.35 29.85 16.44
N ALA A 15 41.79 30.97 16.92
CA ALA A 15 40.34 31.12 17.14
C ALA A 15 39.52 30.84 15.87
N ALA A 16 40.14 31.04 14.69
CA ALA A 16 39.59 30.70 13.39
C ALA A 16 39.50 29.17 13.15
N GLY A 17 40.46 28.38 13.63
CA GLY A 17 40.44 26.92 13.54
C GLY A 17 39.33 26.29 14.38
N ILE A 18 39.14 26.76 15.63
CA ILE A 18 38.06 26.29 16.52
C ILE A 18 36.68 26.64 15.96
N SER A 19 36.50 27.86 15.45
CA SER A 19 35.22 28.31 14.86
C SER A 19 34.91 27.61 13.53
N ALA A 20 35.91 27.33 12.69
CA ALA A 20 35.74 26.53 11.48
C ALA A 20 35.36 25.07 11.83
N PHE A 21 35.96 24.48 12.85
CA PHE A 21 35.62 23.12 13.29
C PHE A 21 34.21 23.06 13.88
N ALA A 22 33.84 24.02 14.75
CA ALA A 22 32.48 24.11 15.31
C ALA A 22 31.40 24.28 14.22
N SER A 23 31.66 25.10 13.21
CA SER A 23 30.73 25.29 12.08
C SER A 23 30.61 24.04 11.20
N LEU A 24 31.69 23.27 11.02
CA LEU A 24 31.67 22.01 10.28
C LEU A 24 30.86 20.92 11.02
N PHE A 25 30.99 20.84 12.34
CA PHE A 25 30.16 19.94 13.17
C PHE A 25 28.70 20.35 13.19
N ALA A 26 28.41 21.66 13.26
CA ALA A 26 27.04 22.16 13.15
C ALA A 26 26.42 21.81 11.79
N ALA A 27 27.16 22.00 10.69
CA ALA A 27 26.71 21.62 9.35
C ALA A 27 26.47 20.11 9.21
N PHE A 28 27.35 19.28 9.79
CA PHE A 28 27.17 17.83 9.81
C PHE A 28 25.96 17.41 10.64
N ALA A 29 25.74 18.02 11.81
CA ALA A 29 24.56 17.76 12.63
C ALA A 29 23.26 18.12 11.89
N VAL A 30 23.22 19.28 11.21
CA VAL A 30 22.09 19.67 10.37
C VAL A 30 21.88 18.67 9.23
N TRP A 31 22.94 18.21 8.57
CA TRP A 31 22.85 17.18 7.54
C TRP A 31 22.30 15.86 8.06
N CYS A 32 22.74 15.40 9.23
CA CYS A 32 22.21 14.19 9.87
C CYS A 32 20.72 14.33 10.20
N VAL A 33 20.30 15.46 10.77
CA VAL A 33 18.89 15.74 11.07
C VAL A 33 18.06 15.76 9.78
N ALA A 34 18.53 16.46 8.75
CA ALA A 34 17.87 16.53 7.45
C ALA A 34 17.75 15.13 6.80
N PHE A 35 18.79 14.31 6.90
CA PHE A 35 18.79 12.94 6.40
C PHE A 35 17.78 12.04 7.14
N ILE A 36 17.71 12.16 8.47
CA ILE A 36 16.73 11.43 9.30
C ILE A 36 15.31 11.89 8.97
N GLN A 37 15.07 13.19 8.86
CA GLN A 37 13.77 13.75 8.47
C GLN A 37 13.36 13.28 7.07
N ASN A 38 14.28 13.27 6.11
CA ASN A 38 13.98 12.78 4.76
C ASN A 38 13.56 11.31 4.76
N ARG A 39 14.28 10.45 5.51
CA ARG A 39 13.88 9.03 5.69
C ARG A 39 12.55 8.88 6.43
N SER A 40 12.27 9.72 7.42
CA SER A 40 11.01 9.72 8.15
C SER A 40 9.84 10.10 7.24
N ASN A 41 10.01 11.14 6.42
CA ASN A 41 9.01 11.59 5.46
C ASN A 41 8.74 10.52 4.39
N GLU A 42 9.77 9.84 3.90
CA GLU A 42 9.60 8.75 2.95
C GLU A 42 8.86 7.56 3.56
N ARG A 43 9.16 7.19 4.81
CA ARG A 43 8.39 6.16 5.53
C ARG A 43 6.93 6.57 5.73
N ALA A 44 6.67 7.80 6.16
CA ALA A 44 5.31 8.32 6.31
C ALA A 44 4.53 8.33 4.98
N ARG A 45 5.22 8.63 3.88
CA ARG A 45 4.66 8.54 2.53
C ARG A 45 4.30 7.11 2.14
N ILE A 46 5.19 6.14 2.38
CA ILE A 46 4.90 4.72 2.14
C ILE A 46 3.71 4.26 2.98
N ASP A 47 3.68 4.59 4.27
CA ASP A 47 2.60 4.18 5.17
C ASP A 47 1.26 4.78 4.78
N SER A 48 1.21 6.07 4.42
CA SER A 48 -0.02 6.70 3.93
C SER A 48 -0.52 6.11 2.62
N LEU A 49 0.37 5.76 1.69
CA LEU A 49 0.02 5.08 0.44
C LEU A 49 -0.53 3.66 0.70
N LYS A 50 0.10 2.91 1.61
CA LYS A 50 -0.39 1.58 2.02
C LYS A 50 -1.80 1.66 2.59
N VAL A 51 -2.02 2.58 3.54
CA VAL A 51 -3.33 2.76 4.19
C VAL A 51 -4.39 3.10 3.14
N ALA A 52 -4.12 4.08 2.27
CA ALA A 52 -5.06 4.47 1.22
C ALA A 52 -5.39 3.32 0.25
N LYS A 53 -4.39 2.52 -0.15
CA LYS A 53 -4.58 1.36 -1.05
C LYS A 53 -5.38 0.25 -0.38
N ILE A 54 -5.05 -0.10 0.87
CA ILE A 54 -5.77 -1.11 1.65
C ILE A 54 -7.22 -0.68 1.88
N GLU A 55 -7.45 0.58 2.25
CA GLU A 55 -8.80 1.08 2.51
C GLU A 55 -9.67 1.02 1.25
N ARG A 56 -9.12 1.40 0.08
CA ARG A 56 -9.83 1.31 -1.19
C ARG A 56 -10.18 -0.14 -1.55
N ILE A 57 -9.20 -1.05 -1.51
CA ILE A 57 -9.42 -2.47 -1.81
C ILE A 57 -10.46 -3.07 -0.86
N SER A 58 -10.33 -2.80 0.44
CA SER A 58 -11.25 -3.32 1.46
C SER A 58 -12.67 -2.80 1.27
N ARG A 59 -12.82 -1.54 0.87
CA ARG A 59 -14.13 -0.92 0.58
C ARG A 59 -14.78 -1.55 -0.63
N ASP A 60 -14.08 -1.57 -1.77
CA ASP A 60 -14.67 -2.08 -3.03
C ASP A 60 -14.96 -3.59 -2.96
N VAL A 61 -14.10 -4.39 -2.31
CA VAL A 61 -14.38 -5.82 -2.04
C VAL A 61 -15.53 -5.97 -1.05
N GLY A 62 -15.56 -5.17 0.02
CA GLY A 62 -16.64 -5.21 1.01
C GLY A 62 -18.00 -4.90 0.40
N ASP A 63 -18.06 -3.92 -0.50
CA ASP A 63 -19.28 -3.57 -1.24
C ASP A 63 -19.69 -4.70 -2.18
N ALA A 64 -18.74 -5.27 -2.94
CA ALA A 64 -19.02 -6.43 -3.80
C ALA A 64 -19.54 -7.65 -3.01
N LEU A 65 -18.94 -7.98 -1.85
CA LEU A 65 -19.35 -9.12 -1.01
C LEU A 65 -20.67 -8.89 -0.26
N LYS A 66 -20.94 -7.67 0.21
CA LYS A 66 -22.24 -7.34 0.83
C LYS A 66 -23.39 -7.56 -0.14
N ILE A 67 -23.20 -7.14 -1.39
CA ILE A 67 -24.20 -7.32 -2.43
C ILE A 67 -24.24 -8.79 -2.89
N ALA A 68 -23.09 -9.47 -2.99
CA ALA A 68 -23.01 -10.93 -3.23
C ALA A 68 -23.88 -11.75 -2.27
N ARG A 69 -23.88 -11.37 -0.99
CA ARG A 69 -24.68 -12.05 0.03
C ARG A 69 -26.19 -11.95 -0.24
N SER A 70 -26.64 -10.91 -0.95
CA SER A 70 -28.03 -10.83 -1.42
C SER A 70 -28.33 -11.84 -2.53
N TRP A 71 -27.34 -12.18 -3.37
CA TRP A 71 -27.45 -13.26 -4.35
C TRP A 71 -27.44 -14.65 -3.68
N GLU A 72 -26.68 -14.83 -2.59
CA GLU A 72 -26.69 -16.07 -1.79
C GLU A 72 -28.02 -16.31 -1.07
N MET A 73 -28.74 -15.24 -0.69
CA MET A 73 -30.06 -15.33 -0.07
C MET A 73 -31.18 -15.72 -1.04
N ASN A 74 -30.86 -16.18 -2.26
CA ASN A 74 -31.80 -16.69 -3.25
C ASN A 74 -32.93 -15.71 -3.60
N ILE A 75 -32.64 -14.40 -3.55
CA ILE A 75 -33.47 -13.44 -4.27
C ILE A 75 -33.31 -13.81 -5.74
N SER A 76 -34.37 -14.32 -6.36
CA SER A 76 -34.39 -14.65 -7.80
C SER A 76 -33.77 -13.49 -8.59
N ALA A 77 -33.03 -13.77 -9.66
CA ALA A 77 -32.45 -12.73 -10.50
C ALA A 77 -33.52 -11.73 -11.02
N GLU A 78 -34.78 -12.18 -11.10
CA GLU A 78 -35.96 -11.38 -11.47
C GLU A 78 -36.45 -10.44 -10.35
N HIS A 79 -36.03 -10.67 -9.11
CA HIS A 79 -36.43 -9.93 -7.91
C HIS A 79 -35.26 -9.17 -7.27
N SER A 80 -34.03 -9.45 -7.69
CA SER A 80 -32.88 -8.61 -7.37
C SER A 80 -33.07 -7.27 -8.06
N PRO A 81 -33.13 -6.15 -7.31
CA PRO A 81 -33.14 -4.83 -7.93
C PRO A 81 -31.95 -4.74 -8.90
N PHE A 82 -32.23 -4.43 -10.17
CA PHE A 82 -31.22 -4.23 -11.22
C PHE A 82 -30.06 -3.31 -10.77
N GLU A 83 -30.39 -2.38 -9.86
CA GLU A 83 -29.47 -1.45 -9.22
C GLU A 83 -28.39 -2.11 -8.37
N LEU A 84 -28.68 -3.23 -7.68
CA LEU A 84 -27.70 -3.99 -6.89
C LEU A 84 -26.65 -4.68 -7.77
N ASP A 85 -27.06 -5.17 -8.94
CA ASP A 85 -26.14 -5.82 -9.86
C ASP A 85 -25.19 -4.82 -10.51
N ILE A 86 -25.73 -3.66 -10.93
CA ILE A 86 -24.91 -2.55 -11.41
C ILE A 86 -23.90 -2.13 -10.36
N GLN A 87 -24.32 -2.00 -9.09
CA GLN A 87 -23.43 -1.64 -8.00
C GLN A 87 -22.32 -2.68 -7.79
N THR A 88 -22.64 -3.97 -7.89
CA THR A 88 -21.66 -5.06 -7.77
C THR A 88 -20.66 -5.04 -8.91
N TYR A 89 -21.13 -4.99 -10.16
CA TYR A 89 -20.25 -4.93 -11.32
C TYR A 89 -19.40 -3.67 -11.32
N SER A 90 -19.96 -2.53 -10.93
CA SER A 90 -19.23 -1.27 -10.80
C SER A 90 -18.16 -1.32 -9.71
N ALA A 91 -18.45 -1.94 -8.55
CA ALA A 91 -17.46 -2.13 -7.49
C ALA A 91 -16.30 -3.03 -7.95
N ILE A 92 -16.61 -4.13 -8.64
CA ILE A 92 -15.60 -5.03 -9.21
C ILE A 92 -14.75 -4.29 -10.25
N GLU A 93 -15.36 -3.51 -11.15
CA GLU A 93 -14.61 -2.77 -12.18
C GLU A 93 -13.68 -1.71 -11.58
N ARG A 94 -14.14 -0.97 -10.56
CA ARG A 94 -13.27 -0.03 -9.81
C ARG A 94 -12.10 -0.73 -9.16
N LEU A 95 -12.34 -1.89 -8.56
CA LEU A 95 -11.30 -2.69 -7.93
C LEU A 95 -10.28 -3.18 -8.96
N VAL A 96 -10.75 -3.80 -10.06
CA VAL A 96 -9.89 -4.30 -11.16
C VAL A 96 -9.06 -3.16 -11.77
N ALA A 97 -9.62 -1.96 -11.91
CA ALA A 97 -8.89 -0.79 -12.41
C ALA A 97 -7.76 -0.32 -11.46
N THR A 98 -7.83 -0.67 -10.18
CA THR A 98 -6.83 -0.32 -9.17
C THR A 98 -5.73 -1.38 -9.05
N LEU A 99 -5.95 -2.58 -9.59
CA LEU A 99 -5.03 -3.72 -9.49
C LEU A 99 -4.06 -3.78 -10.69
N ASN A 100 -2.81 -4.10 -10.41
CA ASN A 100 -1.76 -4.28 -11.40
C ASN A 100 -1.84 -5.69 -12.01
N ARG A 101 -2.10 -5.78 -13.31
CA ARG A 101 -2.23 -7.07 -14.03
C ARG A 101 -0.91 -7.83 -14.18
N SER A 102 0.23 -7.16 -14.03
CA SER A 102 1.56 -7.76 -14.13
C SER A 102 1.97 -8.46 -12.84
N ASP A 103 1.41 -8.05 -11.70
CA ASP A 103 1.65 -8.69 -10.42
C ASP A 103 0.83 -9.99 -10.29
N LYS A 104 1.50 -11.09 -9.91
CA LYS A 104 0.89 -12.43 -9.89
C LYS A 104 -0.30 -12.49 -8.91
N ASN A 105 -0.15 -11.93 -7.72
CA ASN A 105 -1.16 -12.03 -6.66
C ASN A 105 -2.37 -11.14 -6.97
N GLN A 106 -2.13 -9.95 -7.51
CA GLN A 106 -3.18 -9.05 -7.98
C GLN A 106 -3.92 -9.62 -9.21
N LYS A 107 -3.21 -10.25 -10.15
CA LYS A 107 -3.83 -10.95 -11.29
C LYS A 107 -4.74 -12.09 -10.83
N GLU A 108 -4.29 -12.89 -9.87
CA GLU A 108 -5.10 -13.98 -9.34
C GLU A 108 -6.38 -13.46 -8.65
N LEU A 109 -6.31 -12.31 -7.96
CA LEU A 109 -7.51 -11.65 -7.43
C LEU A 109 -8.45 -11.20 -8.55
N ILE A 110 -7.93 -10.65 -9.66
CA ILE A 110 -8.74 -10.29 -10.84
C ILE A 110 -9.45 -11.52 -11.41
N ASP A 111 -8.74 -12.63 -11.58
CA ASP A 111 -9.31 -13.87 -12.12
C ASP A 111 -10.42 -14.44 -11.20
N LYS A 112 -10.25 -14.31 -9.89
CA LYS A 112 -11.28 -14.69 -8.90
C LYS A 112 -12.49 -13.75 -8.93
N LEU A 113 -12.28 -12.44 -9.06
CA LEU A 113 -13.37 -11.46 -9.21
C LEU A 113 -14.18 -11.71 -10.49
N ASP A 114 -13.52 -12.04 -11.60
CA ASP A 114 -14.18 -12.40 -12.86
C ASP A 114 -14.95 -13.73 -12.77
N SER A 115 -14.42 -14.69 -12.01
CA SER A 115 -15.11 -15.96 -11.74
C SER A 115 -16.35 -15.72 -10.87
N PHE A 116 -16.22 -14.89 -9.83
CA PHE A 116 -17.31 -14.46 -8.98
C PHE A 116 -18.40 -13.72 -9.78
N ARG A 117 -18.01 -12.80 -10.67
CA ARG A 117 -18.90 -12.07 -11.59
C ARG A 117 -19.83 -13.01 -12.39
N LYS A 118 -19.31 -14.17 -12.80
CA LYS A 118 -19.99 -15.20 -13.61
C LYS A 118 -20.75 -16.24 -12.79
N SER A 119 -20.66 -16.18 -11.45
CA SER A 119 -21.27 -17.16 -10.54
C SER A 119 -22.75 -16.91 -10.26
N ARG A 120 -23.27 -15.71 -10.60
CA ARG A 120 -24.68 -15.35 -10.39
C ARG A 120 -25.63 -16.35 -11.05
N GLY A 121 -26.60 -16.85 -10.29
CA GLY A 121 -27.59 -17.83 -10.76
C GLY A 121 -27.09 -19.28 -10.80
N LYS A 122 -25.87 -19.55 -10.32
CA LYS A 122 -25.33 -20.91 -10.12
C LYS A 122 -25.24 -21.21 -8.62
N GLU A 123 -25.30 -22.48 -8.24
CA GLU A 123 -25.20 -22.92 -6.82
C GLU A 123 -23.86 -22.58 -6.13
N ASN A 124 -22.90 -21.97 -6.83
CA ASN A 124 -21.52 -21.80 -6.37
C ASN A 124 -21.15 -20.36 -5.94
N VAL A 125 -22.12 -19.44 -5.78
CA VAL A 125 -21.84 -18.04 -5.37
C VAL A 125 -21.08 -17.97 -4.04
N CYS A 126 -21.47 -18.78 -3.06
CA CYS A 126 -20.85 -18.81 -1.73
C CYS A 126 -19.37 -19.19 -1.80
N ILE A 127 -19.02 -20.20 -2.62
CA ILE A 127 -17.63 -20.63 -2.80
C ILE A 127 -16.82 -19.53 -3.49
N ALA A 128 -17.34 -18.94 -4.57
CA ALA A 128 -16.65 -17.88 -5.29
C ALA A 128 -16.45 -16.60 -4.44
N SER A 129 -17.44 -16.27 -3.61
CA SER A 129 -17.40 -15.18 -2.63
C SER A 129 -16.29 -15.40 -1.59
N GLU A 130 -16.18 -16.62 -1.06
CA GLU A 130 -15.14 -16.98 -0.10
C GLU A 130 -13.73 -16.96 -0.74
N GLU A 131 -13.57 -17.44 -1.97
CA GLU A 131 -12.29 -17.37 -2.68
C GLU A 131 -11.83 -15.92 -2.92
N VAL A 132 -12.74 -15.02 -3.29
CA VAL A 132 -12.44 -13.58 -3.41
C VAL A 132 -12.05 -12.98 -2.06
N ARG A 133 -12.74 -13.36 -0.99
CA ARG A 133 -12.45 -12.90 0.38
C ARG A 133 -11.06 -13.33 0.82
N LEU A 134 -10.72 -14.60 0.68
CA LEU A 134 -9.41 -15.15 1.05
C LEU A 134 -8.29 -14.49 0.24
N LYS A 135 -8.46 -14.36 -1.09
CA LYS A 135 -7.43 -13.74 -1.92
C LYS A 135 -7.25 -12.25 -1.65
N CYS A 136 -8.31 -11.54 -1.26
CA CYS A 136 -8.22 -10.16 -0.80
C CYS A 136 -7.42 -10.06 0.51
N GLN A 137 -7.60 -10.99 1.46
CA GLN A 137 -6.83 -11.02 2.70
C GLN A 137 -5.33 -11.24 2.43
N ASP A 138 -4.99 -12.15 1.51
CA ASP A 138 -3.60 -12.36 1.07
C ASP A 138 -3.00 -11.08 0.50
N LEU A 139 -3.71 -10.41 -0.42
CA LEU A 139 -3.23 -9.17 -1.02
C LEU A 139 -3.05 -8.05 0.01
N ILE A 140 -3.94 -7.93 1.00
CA ILE A 140 -3.80 -6.95 2.07
C ILE A 140 -2.56 -7.27 2.93
N ALA A 141 -2.28 -8.55 3.21
CA ALA A 141 -1.08 -8.95 3.94
C ALA A 141 0.19 -8.59 3.16
N ASP A 142 0.19 -8.82 1.84
CA ASP A 142 1.31 -8.45 0.95
C ASP A 142 1.55 -6.93 0.97
N ILE A 143 0.50 -6.12 0.81
CA ILE A 143 0.60 -4.64 0.83
C ILE A 143 1.14 -4.14 2.18
N ARG A 144 0.73 -4.74 3.29
CA ARG A 144 1.26 -4.40 4.63
C ARG A 144 2.75 -4.66 4.72
N SER A 145 3.21 -5.77 4.13
CA SER A 145 4.60 -6.21 4.16
C SER A 145 5.54 -5.44 3.21
N ALA A 146 4.99 -4.70 2.23
CA ALA A 146 5.76 -3.94 1.25
C ALA A 146 6.73 -2.96 1.90
N LYS A 147 7.96 -2.83 1.39
CA LYS A 147 9.01 -1.97 1.99
C LYS A 147 9.30 -0.73 1.17
N SER A 148 8.86 -0.69 -0.08
CA SER A 148 9.10 0.41 -1.00
C SER A 148 7.84 0.83 -1.75
N VAL A 149 7.84 2.04 -2.30
CA VAL A 149 6.75 2.54 -3.15
C VAL A 149 6.65 1.76 -4.47
N SER A 150 7.78 1.28 -5.01
CA SER A 150 7.78 0.46 -6.23
C SER A 150 7.08 -0.89 -6.04
N ASP A 151 7.10 -1.44 -4.82
CA ASP A 151 6.36 -2.68 -4.51
C ASP A 151 4.83 -2.44 -4.45
N LEU A 152 4.40 -1.18 -4.38
CA LEU A 152 2.99 -0.79 -4.24
C LEU A 152 2.34 -0.34 -5.55
N LEU A 153 3.12 -0.08 -6.60
CA LEU A 153 2.66 0.41 -7.92
C LEU A 153 2.70 -0.73 -8.95
#